data_AF-A0A8J2V4Z5-F1
#
_entry.id   AF-A0A8J2V4Z5-F1
#
_cell.length_a   1.000
_cell.length_b   1.000
_cell.length_c   1.000
_cell.angle_alpha   90.00
_cell.angle_beta   90.00
_cell.angle_gamma   90.00
#
_symmetry.space_group_name_H-M   'P 1'
#
loop_
_entity.id
_entity.type
_entity.pdbx_description
1 polymer ?
#
loop_
_entity_poly.entity_id
_entity_poly.type
_entity_poly.pdbx_seq_one_letter_code
_entity_poly.pdbx_strand_id
1 'polypeptide(L)'
;MIETIIDTPVRTTPHLGFLREKGVTTIIRYYNHRNSSVLPEKRITREEAQAICEHGMTVGVVFQQNGRELSDFSVAKGATDSRRALDCASDIGQPEGSTIYFGVDHDFYRSSEIPAIMDHFSAIQSEVGTSYKIGAYASGGLASRMLGAGLIDHAWLPRALGWSGSRDFHRAGKWDLFQNQVDIRLGALPIDTNIANPARGGFGAFSVLDAPALPQNEDRQPHLHVVIARSGLHLRAGAGTGFKVLQTLPMGAIVDVLDISDPDWALVSLQGDMSADGYMYKGFLVDFMAGH
;
A
#
# COMPACT_ATOMS: atom_id res chain seq x y z
N MET A 1 -10.72 -6.33 18.79
CA MET A 1 -10.20 -6.87 17.51
C MET A 1 -8.71 -6.58 17.49
N ILE A 2 -7.88 -7.52 17.03
CA ILE A 2 -6.48 -7.21 16.73
C ILE A 2 -6.51 -6.32 15.48
N GLU A 3 -5.78 -5.20 15.52
CA GLU A 3 -5.62 -4.35 14.33
C GLU A 3 -4.87 -5.13 13.26
N THR A 4 -5.34 -5.08 12.03
CA THR A 4 -4.88 -5.98 10.98
C THR A 4 -3.67 -5.44 10.21
N ILE A 5 -3.25 -4.21 10.48
CA ILE A 5 -2.09 -3.57 9.86
C ILE A 5 -1.03 -3.37 10.94
N ILE A 6 0.15 -3.95 10.73
CA ILE A 6 1.26 -3.87 11.67
C ILE A 6 2.48 -3.28 10.98
N ASP A 7 3.36 -2.65 11.74
CA ASP A 7 4.74 -2.39 11.30
C ASP A 7 5.74 -2.99 12.29
N THR A 8 6.89 -3.43 11.78
CA THR A 8 7.94 -4.02 12.60
C THR A 8 9.30 -3.87 11.92
N PRO A 9 10.39 -3.63 12.65
CA PRO A 9 11.73 -3.62 12.10
C PRO A 9 12.37 -5.03 12.09
N VAL A 10 11.63 -6.08 12.43
CA VAL A 10 12.14 -7.47 12.50
C VAL A 10 11.63 -8.28 11.31
N ARG A 11 12.44 -9.22 10.82
CA ARG A 11 12.05 -10.12 9.73
C ARG A 11 10.81 -10.92 10.10
N THR A 12 9.79 -10.94 9.24
CA THR A 12 8.51 -11.57 9.55
C THR A 12 8.36 -12.99 9.03
N THR A 13 9.23 -13.46 8.12
CA THR A 13 9.16 -14.81 7.51
C THR A 13 8.90 -15.94 8.53
N PRO A 14 9.57 -16.01 9.69
CA PRO A 14 9.33 -17.07 10.69
C PRO A 14 7.97 -16.98 11.40
N HIS A 15 7.24 -15.88 11.24
CA HIS A 15 6.03 -15.54 11.98
C HIS A 15 4.78 -15.51 11.09
N LEU A 16 4.89 -15.63 9.76
CA LEU A 16 3.78 -15.36 8.82
C LEU A 16 2.55 -16.25 9.06
N GLY A 17 2.74 -17.53 9.35
CA GLY A 17 1.62 -18.43 9.69
C GLY A 17 0.84 -17.93 10.91
N PHE A 18 1.55 -17.56 11.98
CA PHE A 18 0.96 -17.00 13.20
C PHE A 18 0.31 -15.64 12.95
N LEU A 19 0.95 -14.75 12.19
CA LEU A 19 0.40 -13.44 11.85
C LEU A 19 -0.91 -13.56 11.06
N ARG A 20 -0.95 -14.48 10.08
CA ARG A 20 -2.16 -14.80 9.32
C ARG A 20 -3.27 -15.34 10.23
N GLU A 21 -2.96 -16.27 11.13
CA GLU A 21 -3.92 -16.81 12.12
C GLU A 21 -4.47 -15.73 13.06
N LYS A 22 -3.68 -14.69 13.36
CA LYS A 22 -4.11 -13.52 14.14
C LYS A 22 -4.88 -12.48 13.33
N GLY A 23 -5.07 -12.72 12.03
CA GLY A 23 -5.85 -11.84 11.15
C GLY A 23 -5.07 -10.61 10.68
N VAL A 24 -3.74 -10.62 10.74
CA VAL A 24 -2.93 -9.58 10.10
C VAL A 24 -3.17 -9.65 8.60
N THR A 25 -3.47 -8.51 7.99
CA THR A 25 -3.74 -8.35 6.56
C THR A 25 -2.64 -7.58 5.85
N THR A 26 -1.89 -6.74 6.56
CA THR A 26 -0.81 -5.94 5.99
C THR A 26 0.36 -5.83 6.95
N ILE A 27 1.57 -6.01 6.42
CA ILE A 27 2.82 -5.85 7.16
C ILE A 27 3.62 -4.72 6.52
N ILE A 28 3.82 -3.64 7.27
CA ILE A 28 4.67 -2.52 6.88
C ILE A 28 6.10 -2.84 7.31
N ARG A 29 7.02 -2.79 6.34
CA ARG A 29 8.45 -3.04 6.55
C ARG A 29 9.27 -1.85 6.08
N TYR A 30 10.58 -1.93 6.27
CA TYR A 30 11.44 -0.76 6.11
C TYR A 30 12.33 -0.84 4.88
N TYR A 31 12.54 0.31 4.25
CA TYR A 31 13.72 0.59 3.43
C TYR A 31 14.73 1.39 4.25
N ASN A 32 16.01 1.22 3.93
CA ASN A 32 17.11 1.99 4.52
C ASN A 32 18.36 1.89 3.63
N HIS A 33 19.38 2.70 3.94
CA HIS A 33 20.71 2.55 3.34
C HIS A 33 21.38 1.27 3.82
N ARG A 34 21.35 1.04 5.14
CA ARG A 34 21.95 -0.13 5.76
C ARG A 34 21.27 -0.51 7.06
N ASN A 35 21.23 -1.81 7.31
CA ASN A 35 20.88 -2.36 8.62
C ASN A 35 21.98 -2.01 9.63
N SER A 36 21.58 -1.83 10.90
CA SER A 36 22.51 -1.61 12.00
C SER A 36 22.77 -2.92 12.74
N SER A 37 23.75 -2.94 13.64
CA SER A 37 23.95 -4.09 14.53
C SER A 37 22.77 -4.34 15.47
N VAL A 38 22.00 -3.30 15.80
CA VAL A 38 20.81 -3.38 16.67
C VAL A 38 19.59 -3.85 15.90
N LEU A 39 19.46 -3.45 14.63
CA LEU A 39 18.35 -3.84 13.75
C LEU A 39 18.92 -4.50 12.47
N PRO A 40 19.48 -5.71 12.59
CA PRO A 40 20.19 -6.39 11.50
C PRO A 40 19.28 -6.84 10.36
N GLU A 41 17.96 -6.84 10.59
CA GLU A 41 16.93 -7.34 9.69
C GLU A 41 15.87 -6.27 9.37
N LYS A 42 16.21 -4.98 9.59
CA LYS A 42 15.28 -3.85 9.39
C LYS A 42 14.77 -3.81 7.96
N ARG A 43 15.69 -3.85 6.99
CA ARG A 43 15.38 -3.77 5.57
C ARG A 43 14.73 -5.06 5.07
N ILE A 44 13.55 -4.92 4.47
CA ILE A 44 12.86 -6.02 3.79
C ILE A 44 13.67 -6.55 2.61
N THR A 45 13.62 -7.86 2.37
CA THR A 45 14.20 -8.51 1.18
C THR A 45 13.11 -8.99 0.23
N ARG A 46 13.46 -9.28 -1.03
CA ARG A 46 12.53 -9.85 -2.03
C ARG A 46 11.86 -11.12 -1.50
N GLU A 47 12.64 -12.01 -0.90
CA GLU A 47 12.14 -13.28 -0.37
C GLU A 47 11.18 -13.06 0.80
N GLU A 48 11.43 -12.06 1.65
CA GLU A 48 10.49 -11.69 2.72
C GLU A 48 9.20 -11.11 2.14
N ALA A 49 9.27 -10.19 1.17
CA ALA A 49 8.11 -9.60 0.53
C ALA A 49 7.23 -10.65 -0.18
N GLN A 50 7.86 -11.56 -0.94
CA GLN A 50 7.17 -12.67 -1.59
C GLN A 50 6.49 -13.58 -0.56
N ALA A 51 7.22 -13.99 0.49
CA ALA A 51 6.65 -14.85 1.51
C ALA A 51 5.43 -14.21 2.22
N ILE A 52 5.48 -12.90 2.50
CA ILE A 52 4.33 -12.15 3.07
C ILE A 52 3.12 -12.28 2.16
N CYS A 53 3.30 -12.04 0.85
CA CYS A 53 2.23 -12.08 -0.14
C CYS A 53 1.69 -13.50 -0.39
N GLU A 54 2.55 -14.51 -0.40
CA GLU A 54 2.16 -15.94 -0.49
C GLU A 54 1.31 -16.38 0.70
N HIS A 55 1.46 -15.71 1.86
CA HIS A 55 0.62 -15.93 3.03
C HIS A 55 -0.69 -15.12 3.01
N GLY A 56 -1.02 -14.47 1.89
CA GLY A 56 -2.27 -13.73 1.69
C GLY A 56 -2.32 -12.36 2.35
N MET A 57 -1.17 -11.82 2.75
CA MET A 57 -1.04 -10.47 3.33
C MET A 57 -0.43 -9.50 2.31
N THR A 58 -0.70 -8.21 2.45
CA THR A 58 -0.05 -7.17 1.64
C THR A 58 1.16 -6.57 2.36
N VAL A 59 2.01 -5.90 1.61
CA VAL A 59 3.18 -5.17 2.09
C VAL A 59 2.89 -3.67 2.04
N GLY A 60 3.34 -2.93 3.05
CA GLY A 60 3.59 -1.49 2.96
C GLY A 60 5.06 -1.21 3.24
N VAL A 61 5.58 -0.05 2.81
CA VAL A 61 6.99 0.28 3.03
C VAL A 61 7.20 1.71 3.51
N VAL A 62 8.19 1.87 4.38
CA VAL A 62 8.69 3.17 4.83
C VAL A 62 10.21 3.22 4.75
N PHE A 63 10.75 4.25 4.11
CA PHE A 63 12.16 4.56 4.16
C PHE A 63 12.50 5.26 5.48
N GLN A 64 13.42 4.67 6.24
CA GLN A 64 13.92 5.26 7.47
C GLN A 64 15.32 4.73 7.85
N GLN A 65 16.36 5.52 7.56
CA GLN A 65 17.70 5.28 8.13
C GLN A 65 17.82 5.85 9.56
N ASN A 66 17.45 7.12 9.73
CA ASN A 66 17.22 7.83 11.00
C ASN A 66 15.97 8.72 10.80
N GLY A 67 16.04 10.04 11.05
CA GLY A 67 14.90 10.94 10.87
C GLY A 67 14.43 11.57 12.17
N ARG A 68 15.31 11.61 13.18
CA ARG A 68 15.04 12.18 14.51
C ARG A 68 15.78 13.48 14.75
N GLU A 69 16.75 13.81 13.90
CA GLU A 69 17.59 14.99 14.02
C GLU A 69 17.41 15.88 12.79
N LEU A 70 17.45 17.20 12.98
CA LEU A 70 17.31 18.14 11.84
C LEU A 70 18.38 17.90 10.77
N SER A 71 19.57 17.46 11.19
CA SER A 71 20.67 17.16 10.29
C SER A 71 20.33 16.04 9.30
N ASP A 72 19.35 15.18 9.59
CA ASP A 72 18.86 14.11 8.70
C ASP A 72 18.12 14.67 7.47
N PHE A 73 17.75 15.95 7.47
CA PHE A 73 16.94 16.54 6.42
C PHE A 73 17.71 17.62 5.66
N SER A 74 17.82 17.42 4.35
CA SER A 74 18.32 18.39 3.37
C SER A 74 17.96 17.90 1.97
N VAL A 75 18.10 18.77 0.97
CA VAL A 75 17.95 18.41 -0.45
C VAL A 75 18.84 17.22 -0.81
N ALA A 76 20.13 17.26 -0.44
CA ALA A 76 21.08 16.20 -0.78
C ALA A 76 20.72 14.86 -0.12
N LYS A 77 20.26 14.87 1.14
CA LYS A 77 19.77 13.66 1.82
C LYS A 77 18.48 13.16 1.22
N GLY A 78 17.55 14.04 0.85
CA GLY A 78 16.28 13.66 0.22
C GLY A 78 16.52 12.94 -1.10
N ALA A 79 17.44 13.45 -1.92
CA ALA A 79 17.84 12.82 -3.16
C ALA A 79 18.55 11.46 -2.96
N THR A 80 19.34 11.34 -1.89
CA THR A 80 20.06 10.09 -1.57
C THR A 80 19.10 9.03 -1.04
N ASP A 81 18.18 9.42 -0.17
CA ASP A 81 17.18 8.56 0.44
C ASP A 81 16.16 8.08 -0.60
N SER A 82 15.69 8.95 -1.49
CA SER A 82 14.76 8.59 -2.56
C SER A 82 15.37 7.63 -3.58
N ARG A 83 16.60 7.88 -4.07
CA ARG A 83 17.28 6.93 -4.96
C ARG A 83 17.45 5.56 -4.31
N ARG A 84 17.85 5.52 -3.03
CA ARG A 84 17.96 4.25 -2.32
C ARG A 84 16.60 3.56 -2.13
N ALA A 85 15.54 4.33 -1.89
CA ALA A 85 14.19 3.80 -1.81
C ALA A 85 13.73 3.20 -3.14
N LEU A 86 14.04 3.85 -4.27
CA LEU A 86 13.76 3.34 -5.62
C LEU A 86 14.53 2.04 -5.91
N ASP A 87 15.81 1.97 -5.52
CA ASP A 87 16.58 0.73 -5.62
C ASP A 87 15.91 -0.40 -4.83
N CYS A 88 15.50 -0.12 -3.58
CA CYS A 88 14.84 -1.11 -2.73
C CYS A 88 13.47 -1.53 -3.28
N ALA A 89 12.71 -0.60 -3.86
CA ALA A 89 11.44 -0.86 -4.51
C ALA A 89 11.63 -1.82 -5.70
N SER A 90 12.60 -1.54 -6.56
CA SER A 90 13.00 -2.42 -7.66
C SER A 90 13.48 -3.79 -7.15
N ASP A 91 14.33 -3.81 -6.13
CA ASP A 91 14.89 -5.03 -5.53
C ASP A 91 13.80 -6.01 -5.08
N ILE A 92 12.70 -5.53 -4.50
CA ILE A 92 11.62 -6.40 -4.01
C ILE A 92 10.48 -6.62 -5.02
N GLY A 93 10.51 -5.94 -6.17
CA GLY A 93 9.40 -5.97 -7.14
C GLY A 93 8.16 -5.21 -6.64
N GLN A 94 8.35 -4.07 -5.97
CA GLN A 94 7.23 -3.21 -5.58
C GLN A 94 6.56 -2.66 -6.85
N PRO A 95 5.24 -2.82 -7.03
CA PRO A 95 4.56 -2.36 -8.23
C PRO A 95 4.46 -0.83 -8.26
N GLU A 96 4.61 -0.23 -9.44
CA GLU A 96 4.40 1.20 -9.67
C GLU A 96 2.98 1.62 -9.26
N GLY A 97 2.82 2.89 -8.88
CA GLY A 97 1.56 3.43 -8.36
C GLY A 97 1.28 3.09 -6.88
N SER A 98 2.01 2.15 -6.28
CA SER A 98 2.00 1.93 -4.83
C SER A 98 2.74 3.05 -4.08
N THR A 99 2.71 3.04 -2.74
CA THR A 99 3.27 4.12 -1.91
C THR A 99 4.60 3.77 -1.27
N ILE A 100 5.53 4.73 -1.26
CA ILE A 100 6.72 4.72 -0.43
C ILE A 100 6.59 5.84 0.61
N TYR A 101 6.53 5.48 1.90
CA TYR A 101 6.53 6.46 2.98
C TYR A 101 7.96 6.88 3.33
N PHE A 102 8.17 8.14 3.71
CA PHE A 102 9.45 8.64 4.24
C PHE A 102 9.26 9.14 5.68
N GLY A 103 10.17 8.73 6.57
CA GLY A 103 10.05 8.97 8.01
C GLY A 103 10.58 10.32 8.49
N VAL A 104 9.72 11.10 9.15
CA VAL A 104 10.06 12.26 9.99
C VAL A 104 9.64 11.93 11.43
N ASP A 105 10.52 11.24 12.16
CA ASP A 105 10.24 10.66 13.48
C ASP A 105 10.59 11.62 14.63
N HIS A 106 10.22 12.89 14.47
CA HIS A 106 10.35 13.92 15.50
C HIS A 106 9.36 15.06 15.24
N ASP A 107 8.99 15.78 16.30
CA ASP A 107 8.14 16.96 16.18
C ASP A 107 8.95 18.20 15.75
N PHE A 108 9.32 18.29 14.46
CA PHE A 108 9.85 19.53 13.90
C PHE A 108 8.71 20.49 13.60
N TYR A 109 8.63 21.58 14.36
CA TYR A 109 7.56 22.57 14.23
C TYR A 109 8.05 24.01 14.18
N ARG A 110 9.32 24.26 14.52
CA ARG A 110 9.87 25.62 14.50
C ARG A 110 9.98 26.10 13.06
N SER A 111 9.68 27.38 12.85
CA SER A 111 9.80 28.02 11.53
C SER A 111 11.20 27.91 10.93
N SER A 112 12.24 27.80 11.76
CA SER A 112 13.63 27.59 11.34
C SER A 112 13.93 26.16 10.86
N GLU A 113 13.09 25.18 11.19
CA GLU A 113 13.31 23.75 10.92
C GLU A 113 12.52 23.28 9.72
N ILE A 114 11.25 23.71 9.65
CA ILE A 114 10.29 23.32 8.62
C ILE A 114 10.87 23.41 7.19
N PRO A 115 11.60 24.48 6.79
CA PRO A 115 12.15 24.58 5.45
C PRO A 115 13.06 23.40 5.08
N ALA A 116 13.93 22.93 5.98
CA ALA A 116 14.83 21.82 5.68
C ALA A 116 14.07 20.50 5.42
N ILE A 117 12.97 20.25 6.14
CA ILE A 117 12.11 19.09 5.93
C ILE A 117 11.36 19.24 4.59
N MET A 118 10.80 20.41 4.29
CA MET A 118 10.09 20.66 3.04
C MET A 118 11.02 20.52 1.82
N ASP A 119 12.24 21.05 1.90
CA ASP A 119 13.26 20.94 0.85
C ASP A 119 13.70 19.48 0.64
N HIS A 120 13.82 18.71 1.72
CA HIS A 120 14.08 17.27 1.66
C HIS A 120 12.97 16.54 0.90
N PHE A 121 11.69 16.81 1.20
CA PHE A 121 10.55 16.22 0.48
C PHE A 121 10.41 16.73 -0.96
N SER A 122 10.82 17.95 -1.26
CA SER A 122 10.91 18.44 -2.65
C SER A 122 11.91 17.63 -3.47
N ALA A 123 13.07 17.29 -2.88
CA ALA A 123 14.04 16.41 -3.53
C ALA A 123 13.51 14.98 -3.70
N ILE A 124 12.80 14.45 -2.69
CA ILE A 124 12.11 13.15 -2.81
C ILE A 124 11.13 13.17 -3.98
N GLN A 125 10.27 14.18 -4.06
CA GLN A 125 9.30 14.33 -5.14
C GLN A 125 9.95 14.38 -6.52
N SER A 126 11.04 15.14 -6.66
CA SER A 126 11.76 15.26 -7.92
C SER A 126 12.38 13.94 -8.39
N GLU A 127 12.85 13.09 -7.48
CA GLU A 127 13.55 11.85 -7.81
C GLU A 127 12.60 10.67 -7.97
N VAL A 128 11.56 10.57 -7.12
CA VAL A 128 10.52 9.54 -7.23
C VAL A 128 9.64 9.77 -8.46
N GLY A 129 9.41 11.04 -8.83
CA GLY A 129 8.60 11.40 -9.98
C GLY A 129 7.18 10.84 -9.86
N THR A 130 6.73 10.14 -10.90
CA THR A 130 5.37 9.57 -10.98
C THR A 130 5.31 8.06 -10.80
N SER A 131 6.45 7.38 -10.61
CA SER A 131 6.49 5.92 -10.50
C SER A 131 5.83 5.41 -9.22
N TYR A 132 5.93 6.16 -8.12
CA TYR A 132 5.31 5.81 -6.85
C TYR A 132 4.61 7.01 -6.22
N LYS A 133 3.60 6.71 -5.41
CA LYS A 133 2.99 7.69 -4.51
C LYS A 133 3.92 7.96 -3.33
N ILE A 134 3.97 9.21 -2.88
CA ILE A 134 4.88 9.61 -1.80
C ILE A 134 4.07 9.75 -0.51
N GLY A 135 4.49 9.02 0.51
CA GLY A 135 3.93 9.11 1.85
C GLY A 135 4.87 9.81 2.82
N ALA A 136 4.34 10.42 3.89
CA ALA A 136 5.14 10.85 5.03
C ALA A 136 4.63 10.25 6.35
N TYR A 137 5.53 9.67 7.14
CA TYR A 137 5.31 9.44 8.57
C TYR A 137 5.75 10.70 9.32
N ALA A 138 4.83 11.57 9.72
CA ALA A 138 5.15 12.90 10.26
C ALA A 138 4.06 13.48 11.15
N SER A 139 4.41 14.50 11.95
CA SER A 139 3.41 15.27 12.72
C SER A 139 2.32 15.85 11.82
N GLY A 140 1.10 16.00 12.35
CA GLY A 140 -0.04 16.48 11.56
C GLY A 140 0.17 17.89 10.98
N GLY A 141 0.93 18.73 11.68
CA GLY A 141 1.31 20.06 11.21
C GLY A 141 2.27 20.03 10.01
N LEU A 142 3.25 19.12 10.01
CA LEU A 142 4.15 18.93 8.87
C LEU A 142 3.42 18.27 7.70
N ALA A 143 2.66 17.19 7.96
CA ALA A 143 1.87 16.50 6.94
C ALA A 143 0.90 17.46 6.23
N SER A 144 0.25 18.35 6.97
CA SER A 144 -0.63 19.38 6.38
C SER A 144 0.11 20.31 5.42
N ARG A 145 1.34 20.71 5.74
CA ARG A 145 2.16 21.59 4.88
C ARG A 145 2.62 20.86 3.63
N MET A 146 3.09 19.62 3.78
CA MET A 146 3.53 18.78 2.66
C MET A 146 2.37 18.47 1.71
N LEU A 147 1.20 18.08 2.23
CA LEU A 147 -0.01 17.87 1.42
C LEU A 147 -0.43 19.16 0.69
N GLY A 148 -0.44 20.30 1.39
CA GLY A 148 -0.80 21.60 0.80
C GLY A 148 0.15 22.07 -0.29
N ALA A 149 1.42 21.67 -0.20
CA ALA A 149 2.43 21.93 -1.23
C ALA A 149 2.47 20.86 -2.33
N GLY A 150 1.65 19.80 -2.24
CA GLY A 150 1.65 18.69 -3.18
C GLY A 150 2.88 17.78 -3.12
N LEU A 151 3.68 17.86 -2.05
CA LEU A 151 4.93 17.08 -1.89
C LEU A 151 4.68 15.62 -1.52
N ILE A 152 3.51 15.31 -0.96
CA ILE A 152 3.11 13.96 -0.58
C ILE A 152 1.67 13.71 -1.03
N ASP A 153 1.36 12.45 -1.32
CA ASP A 153 0.02 11.95 -1.61
C ASP A 153 -0.66 11.39 -0.35
N HIS A 154 0.12 10.75 0.55
CA HIS A 154 -0.39 10.08 1.74
C HIS A 154 0.27 10.54 3.05
N ALA A 155 -0.52 10.60 4.11
CA ALA A 155 -0.08 10.93 5.45
C ALA A 155 -0.25 9.73 6.39
N TRP A 156 0.85 9.22 6.91
CA TRP A 156 0.89 8.29 8.03
C TRP A 156 1.11 9.08 9.32
N LEU A 157 0.06 9.21 10.13
CA LEU A 157 0.11 9.94 11.37
C LEU A 157 0.69 9.07 12.51
N PRO A 158 1.76 9.52 13.20
CA PRO A 158 2.29 8.85 14.39
C PRO A 158 1.29 8.78 15.53
N ARG A 159 1.48 7.82 16.45
CA ARG A 159 0.70 7.75 17.71
C ARG A 159 0.84 9.01 18.57
N ALA A 160 1.92 9.75 18.37
CA ALA A 160 2.24 10.99 19.08
C ALA A 160 1.28 12.14 18.74
N LEU A 161 0.01 12.04 19.17
CA LEU A 161 -1.00 13.08 19.01
C LEU A 161 -0.63 14.38 19.76
N GLY A 162 0.34 14.32 20.70
CA GLY A 162 0.92 15.49 21.34
C GLY A 162 1.81 16.33 20.42
N TRP A 163 2.29 15.79 19.29
CA TRP A 163 3.07 16.53 18.32
C TRP A 163 2.26 17.62 17.63
N SER A 164 2.97 18.62 17.13
CA SER A 164 2.41 19.85 16.59
C SER A 164 1.41 19.56 15.47
N GLY A 165 0.16 19.98 15.68
CA GLY A 165 -0.96 19.79 14.74
C GLY A 165 -1.52 18.37 14.63
N SER A 166 -0.97 17.37 15.32
CA SER A 166 -1.39 15.96 15.16
C SER A 166 -2.82 15.69 15.65
N ARG A 167 -3.25 16.28 16.78
CA ARG A 167 -4.65 16.13 17.26
C ARG A 167 -5.68 16.66 16.26
N ASP A 168 -5.43 17.85 15.72
CA ASP A 168 -6.37 18.49 14.80
C ASP A 168 -6.38 17.77 13.45
N PHE A 169 -5.21 17.33 12.97
CA PHE A 169 -5.10 16.50 11.77
C PHE A 169 -5.83 15.17 11.91
N HIS A 170 -5.69 14.51 13.07
CA HIS A 170 -6.42 13.29 13.39
C HIS A 170 -7.93 13.51 13.39
N ARG A 171 -8.41 14.53 14.12
CA ARG A 171 -9.84 14.88 14.21
C ARG A 171 -10.44 15.25 12.87
N ALA A 172 -9.67 15.92 12.02
CA ALA A 172 -10.09 16.29 10.68
C ALA A 172 -10.11 15.10 9.69
N GLY A 173 -9.67 13.90 10.10
CA GLY A 173 -9.68 12.70 9.24
C GLY A 173 -8.77 12.80 8.02
N LYS A 174 -7.71 13.62 8.10
CA LYS A 174 -6.79 13.88 6.97
C LYS A 174 -5.67 12.84 6.81
N TRP A 175 -5.55 11.91 7.75
CA TRP A 175 -4.57 10.83 7.72
C TRP A 175 -5.09 9.66 6.89
N ASP A 176 -4.19 9.03 6.14
CA ASP A 176 -4.46 7.81 5.37
C ASP A 176 -4.16 6.57 6.22
N LEU A 177 -3.11 6.66 7.04
CA LEU A 177 -2.74 5.67 8.05
C LEU A 177 -2.52 6.36 9.41
N PHE A 178 -2.92 5.73 10.51
CA PHE A 178 -2.66 6.21 11.87
C PHE A 178 -2.06 5.10 12.72
N GLN A 179 -0.86 5.33 13.24
CA GLN A 179 -0.25 4.41 14.19
C GLN A 179 -0.97 4.53 15.53
N ASN A 180 -1.67 3.48 15.95
CA ASN A 180 -2.56 3.53 17.10
C ASN A 180 -2.00 2.82 18.34
N GLN A 181 -1.00 1.95 18.22
CA GLN A 181 -0.27 1.38 19.37
C GLN A 181 1.21 1.23 19.01
N VAL A 182 2.09 1.46 19.98
CA VAL A 182 3.55 1.39 19.81
C VAL A 182 4.17 0.55 20.92
N ASP A 183 5.34 -0.03 20.64
CA ASP A 183 6.15 -0.82 21.58
C ASP A 183 5.40 -2.02 22.17
N ILE A 184 4.54 -2.66 21.37
CA ILE A 184 3.80 -3.86 21.80
C ILE A 184 4.44 -5.12 21.22
N ARG A 185 3.89 -6.27 21.61
CA ARG A 185 4.28 -7.58 21.06
C ARG A 185 3.07 -8.36 20.61
N LEU A 186 3.17 -8.99 19.45
CA LEU A 186 2.26 -10.02 18.98
C LEU A 186 2.99 -11.36 19.00
N GLY A 187 2.75 -12.13 20.07
CA GLY A 187 3.61 -13.28 20.39
C GLY A 187 5.04 -12.83 20.72
N ALA A 188 6.03 -13.38 20.03
CA ALA A 188 7.43 -12.99 20.19
C ALA A 188 7.84 -11.77 19.35
N LEU A 189 7.03 -11.37 18.37
CA LEU A 189 7.38 -10.31 17.43
C LEU A 189 7.07 -8.92 18.03
N PRO A 190 8.06 -8.02 18.17
CA PRO A 190 7.78 -6.62 18.49
C PRO A 190 7.11 -5.96 17.29
N ILE A 191 5.97 -5.30 17.54
CA ILE A 191 5.19 -4.64 16.51
C ILE A 191 4.65 -3.31 17.03
N ASP A 192 4.35 -2.43 16.09
CA ASP A 192 3.42 -1.33 16.26
C ASP A 192 2.16 -1.66 15.43
N THR A 193 1.00 -1.12 15.82
CA THR A 193 -0.25 -1.31 15.08
C THR A 193 -0.70 -0.02 14.42
N ASN A 194 -1.38 -0.19 13.29
CA ASN A 194 -1.81 0.89 12.44
C ASN A 194 -3.27 0.70 12.03
N ILE A 195 -3.96 1.82 11.81
CA ILE A 195 -5.33 1.88 11.32
C ILE A 195 -5.31 2.59 9.98
N ALA A 196 -5.94 2.00 8.96
CA ALA A 196 -6.20 2.69 7.70
C ALA A 196 -7.49 3.51 7.79
N ASN A 197 -7.48 4.71 7.25
CA ASN A 197 -8.67 5.54 7.20
C ASN A 197 -9.58 5.08 6.04
N PRO A 198 -10.78 4.53 6.33
CA PRO A 198 -11.67 4.03 5.28
C PRO A 198 -12.17 5.11 4.32
N ALA A 199 -12.11 6.39 4.71
CA ALA A 199 -12.54 7.52 3.87
C ALA A 199 -11.50 7.96 2.84
N ARG A 200 -10.28 7.39 2.85
CA ARG A 200 -9.14 7.87 2.04
C ARG A 200 -8.81 7.02 0.81
N GLY A 201 -9.59 5.97 0.54
CA GLY A 201 -9.44 5.14 -0.67
C GLY A 201 -8.23 4.20 -0.68
N GLY A 202 -7.50 4.10 0.43
CA GLY A 202 -6.32 3.26 0.58
C GLY A 202 -5.09 4.05 1.07
N PHE A 203 -4.02 3.35 1.36
CA PHE A 203 -2.76 3.93 1.83
C PHE A 203 -1.54 3.41 1.05
N GLY A 204 -1.80 2.75 -0.09
CA GLY A 204 -0.79 2.27 -1.03
C GLY A 204 -0.07 0.98 -0.66
N ALA A 205 -0.69 0.11 0.15
CA ALA A 205 -0.21 -1.26 0.34
C ALA A 205 -0.34 -2.07 -0.97
N PHE A 206 0.55 -3.04 -1.16
CA PHE A 206 0.71 -3.77 -2.42
C PHE A 206 0.98 -5.26 -2.22
N SER A 207 0.86 -6.03 -3.30
CA SER A 207 1.40 -7.39 -3.43
C SER A 207 2.58 -7.36 -4.39
N VAL A 208 3.61 -8.17 -4.13
CA VAL A 208 4.73 -8.40 -5.06
C VAL A 208 4.56 -9.69 -5.87
N LEU A 209 3.51 -10.46 -5.58
CA LEU A 209 3.09 -11.52 -6.48
C LEU A 209 2.38 -10.88 -7.65
N ASP A 210 2.77 -11.29 -8.85
CA ASP A 210 2.01 -10.98 -10.05
C ASP A 210 0.55 -11.39 -9.80
N ALA A 211 -0.39 -10.50 -10.13
CA ALA A 211 -1.74 -10.97 -10.38
C ALA A 211 -1.61 -12.09 -11.43
N PRO A 212 -2.32 -13.23 -11.32
CA PRO A 212 -2.13 -14.33 -12.25
C PRO A 212 -2.30 -13.82 -13.69
N ALA A 213 -1.17 -13.66 -14.38
CA ALA A 213 -1.15 -13.28 -15.77
C ALA A 213 -1.58 -14.51 -16.55
N LEU A 214 -2.76 -14.45 -17.17
CA LEU A 214 -3.05 -15.37 -18.25
C LEU A 214 -2.01 -15.13 -19.36
N PRO A 215 -1.58 -16.18 -20.07
CA PRO A 215 -0.65 -16.01 -21.18
C PRO A 215 -1.19 -14.96 -22.16
N GLN A 216 -0.43 -13.88 -22.34
CA GLN A 216 -0.76 -12.83 -23.29
C GLN A 216 -0.72 -13.42 -24.69
N ASN A 217 -1.90 -13.63 -25.27
CA ASN A 217 -2.07 -13.86 -26.68
C ASN A 217 -2.52 -12.54 -27.29
N GLU A 218 -1.58 -11.77 -27.85
CA GLU A 218 -1.83 -10.43 -28.44
C GLU A 218 -2.89 -10.46 -29.57
N ASP A 219 -3.20 -11.65 -30.12
CA ASP A 219 -4.22 -11.86 -31.14
C ASP A 219 -5.64 -12.13 -30.60
N ARG A 220 -5.82 -12.19 -29.27
CA ARG A 220 -7.15 -12.43 -28.69
C ARG A 220 -8.03 -11.18 -28.80
N GLN A 221 -9.19 -11.32 -29.46
CA GLN A 221 -10.24 -10.31 -29.39
C GLN A 221 -10.90 -10.32 -28.00
N PRO A 222 -11.12 -9.14 -27.37
CA PRO A 222 -11.75 -9.07 -26.06
C PRO A 222 -13.17 -9.65 -26.10
N HIS A 223 -13.51 -10.47 -25.10
CA HIS A 223 -14.83 -11.08 -24.95
C HIS A 223 -15.64 -10.21 -24.00
N LEU A 224 -16.13 -9.09 -24.53
CA LEU A 224 -16.85 -8.08 -23.76
C LEU A 224 -18.20 -8.60 -23.28
N HIS A 225 -18.45 -8.48 -21.98
CA HIS A 225 -19.72 -8.83 -21.35
C HIS A 225 -20.28 -7.66 -20.56
N VAL A 226 -21.61 -7.60 -20.47
CA VAL A 226 -22.34 -6.62 -19.68
C VAL A 226 -22.85 -7.25 -18.39
N VAL A 227 -22.67 -6.52 -17.29
CA VAL A 227 -23.29 -6.85 -16.00
C VAL A 227 -24.80 -6.59 -16.05
N ILE A 228 -25.61 -7.64 -15.89
CA ILE A 228 -27.09 -7.54 -15.92
C ILE A 228 -27.75 -7.57 -14.54
N ALA A 229 -26.97 -7.65 -13.47
CA ALA A 229 -27.49 -7.66 -12.09
C ALA A 229 -28.03 -6.27 -11.69
N ARG A 230 -29.33 -6.16 -11.41
CA ARG A 230 -29.99 -4.88 -11.06
C ARG A 230 -29.35 -4.12 -9.91
N SER A 231 -28.84 -4.83 -8.90
CA SER A 231 -28.20 -4.24 -7.72
C SER A 231 -26.67 -4.18 -7.83
N GLY A 232 -26.14 -4.41 -9.03
CA GLY A 232 -24.71 -4.59 -9.27
C GLY A 232 -24.24 -6.03 -9.01
N LEU A 233 -23.02 -6.33 -9.49
CA LEU A 233 -22.39 -7.64 -9.40
C LEU A 233 -21.02 -7.51 -8.72
N HIS A 234 -20.73 -8.40 -7.79
CA HIS A 234 -19.47 -8.39 -7.05
C HIS A 234 -18.32 -8.98 -7.87
N LEU A 235 -17.22 -8.24 -7.93
CA LEU A 235 -15.89 -8.73 -8.26
C LEU A 235 -15.25 -9.30 -6.99
N ARG A 236 -14.76 -10.53 -7.06
CA ARG A 236 -14.19 -11.25 -5.92
C ARG A 236 -12.76 -11.68 -6.17
N ALA A 237 -12.01 -11.83 -5.09
CA ALA A 237 -10.61 -12.28 -5.13
C ALA A 237 -10.45 -13.75 -5.58
N GLY A 238 -11.53 -14.53 -5.67
CA GLY A 238 -11.52 -15.93 -6.09
C GLY A 238 -12.89 -16.41 -6.55
N ALA A 239 -12.91 -17.56 -7.23
CA ALA A 239 -14.11 -18.21 -7.75
C ALA A 239 -14.96 -18.82 -6.62
N GLY A 240 -15.79 -17.99 -5.99
CA GLY A 240 -16.69 -18.43 -4.93
C GLY A 240 -17.24 -17.30 -4.08
N THR A 241 -18.40 -17.52 -3.46
CA THR A 241 -19.05 -16.52 -2.60
C THR A 241 -18.34 -16.30 -1.26
N GLY A 242 -17.46 -17.22 -0.87
CA GLY A 242 -16.62 -17.10 0.34
C GLY A 242 -15.40 -16.18 0.18
N PHE A 243 -15.03 -15.82 -1.05
CA PHE A 243 -13.89 -14.93 -1.29
C PHE A 243 -14.25 -13.45 -1.07
N LYS A 244 -13.26 -12.66 -0.66
CA LYS A 244 -13.39 -11.21 -0.42
C LYS A 244 -13.98 -10.52 -1.66
N VAL A 245 -14.98 -9.66 -1.42
CA VAL A 245 -15.47 -8.72 -2.43
C VAL A 245 -14.44 -7.60 -2.59
N LEU A 246 -13.89 -7.47 -3.79
CA LEU A 246 -12.93 -6.42 -4.16
C LEU A 246 -13.65 -5.15 -4.58
N GLN A 247 -14.69 -5.29 -5.39
CA GLN A 247 -15.49 -4.19 -5.93
C GLN A 247 -16.91 -4.67 -6.26
N THR A 248 -17.87 -3.74 -6.36
CA THR A 248 -19.20 -4.02 -6.92
C THR A 248 -19.37 -3.19 -8.18
N LEU A 249 -19.59 -3.83 -9.32
CA LEU A 249 -19.84 -3.17 -10.60
C LEU A 249 -21.34 -2.94 -10.80
N PRO A 250 -21.77 -1.74 -11.24
CA PRO A 250 -23.18 -1.46 -11.47
C PRO A 250 -23.73 -2.24 -12.68
N MET A 251 -25.07 -2.37 -12.74
CA MET A 251 -25.74 -2.86 -13.95
C MET A 251 -25.33 -2.02 -15.17
N GLY A 252 -25.05 -2.66 -16.29
CA GLY A 252 -24.59 -2.01 -17.52
C GLY A 252 -23.08 -1.84 -17.62
N ALA A 253 -22.31 -2.15 -16.56
CA ALA A 253 -20.85 -2.15 -16.64
C ALA A 253 -20.36 -3.19 -17.66
N ILE A 254 -19.34 -2.83 -18.42
CA ILE A 254 -18.68 -3.71 -19.40
C ILE A 254 -17.41 -4.27 -18.77
N VAL A 255 -17.16 -5.56 -18.96
CA VAL A 255 -15.96 -6.27 -18.52
C VAL A 255 -15.44 -7.14 -19.65
N ASP A 256 -14.13 -7.38 -19.72
CA ASP A 256 -13.55 -8.40 -20.60
C ASP A 256 -13.47 -9.72 -19.83
N VAL A 257 -14.14 -10.76 -20.33
CA VAL A 257 -14.15 -12.09 -19.70
C VAL A 257 -12.94 -12.88 -20.16
N LEU A 258 -11.92 -12.97 -19.32
CA LEU A 258 -10.65 -13.59 -19.66
C LEU A 258 -10.69 -15.12 -19.66
N ASP A 259 -11.34 -15.73 -18.66
CA ASP A 259 -11.45 -17.18 -18.54
C ASP A 259 -12.82 -17.61 -17.98
N ILE A 260 -13.32 -18.74 -18.45
CA ILE A 260 -14.60 -19.33 -18.05
C ILE A 260 -14.48 -20.82 -17.70
N SER A 261 -13.28 -21.28 -17.36
CA SER A 261 -13.02 -22.71 -17.09
C SER A 261 -13.70 -23.21 -15.81
N ASP A 262 -13.81 -22.35 -14.78
CA ASP A 262 -14.62 -22.62 -13.59
C ASP A 262 -16.10 -22.73 -13.98
N PRO A 263 -16.93 -23.65 -13.44
CA PRO A 263 -18.32 -23.81 -13.88
C PRO A 263 -19.20 -22.56 -13.71
N ASP A 264 -19.02 -21.81 -12.62
CA ASP A 264 -19.94 -20.76 -12.18
C ASP A 264 -19.34 -19.34 -12.29
N TRP A 265 -18.01 -19.25 -12.34
CA TRP A 265 -17.29 -17.99 -12.23
C TRP A 265 -16.49 -17.66 -13.49
N ALA A 266 -16.53 -16.41 -13.90
CA ALA A 266 -15.68 -15.85 -14.94
C ALA A 266 -14.54 -15.07 -14.29
N LEU A 267 -13.31 -15.28 -14.74
CA LEU A 267 -12.20 -14.37 -14.48
C LEU A 267 -12.33 -13.18 -15.43
N VAL A 268 -12.22 -11.95 -14.91
CA VAL A 268 -12.46 -10.72 -15.69
C VAL A 268 -11.33 -9.70 -15.57
N SER A 269 -11.16 -8.89 -16.60
CA SER A 269 -10.42 -7.64 -16.61
C SER A 269 -11.39 -6.45 -16.72
N LEU A 270 -11.16 -5.42 -15.92
CA LEU A 270 -11.94 -4.18 -15.94
C LEU A 270 -11.34 -3.14 -16.89
N GLN A 271 -10.04 -3.22 -17.18
CA GLN A 271 -9.30 -2.28 -18.01
C GLN A 271 -9.06 -2.81 -19.42
N GLY A 272 -9.37 -4.09 -19.69
CA GLY A 272 -9.17 -4.73 -21.00
C GLY A 272 -7.70 -4.88 -21.38
N ASP A 273 -6.82 -4.87 -20.39
CA ASP A 273 -5.35 -4.95 -20.52
C ASP A 273 -4.82 -6.39 -20.37
N MET A 274 -5.72 -7.38 -20.37
CA MET A 274 -5.46 -8.79 -20.09
C MET A 274 -5.00 -9.11 -18.65
N SER A 275 -4.91 -8.10 -17.78
CA SER A 275 -4.67 -8.30 -16.36
C SER A 275 -5.98 -8.66 -15.67
N ALA A 276 -5.96 -9.72 -14.86
CA ALA A 276 -7.16 -10.16 -14.16
C ALA A 276 -7.38 -9.33 -12.89
N ASP A 277 -8.52 -8.66 -12.78
CA ASP A 277 -8.94 -7.96 -11.55
C ASP A 277 -9.65 -8.88 -10.55
N GLY A 278 -10.21 -9.99 -11.03
CA GLY A 278 -10.85 -11.00 -10.16
C GLY A 278 -11.95 -11.80 -10.85
N TYR A 279 -12.81 -12.39 -10.03
CA TYR A 279 -13.87 -13.30 -10.46
C TYR A 279 -15.27 -12.72 -10.27
N MET A 280 -16.14 -12.93 -11.26
CA MET A 280 -17.56 -12.55 -11.21
C MET A 280 -18.44 -13.76 -11.54
N TYR A 281 -19.65 -13.82 -10.98
CA TYR A 281 -20.57 -14.93 -11.24
C TYR A 281 -21.14 -14.83 -12.67
N LYS A 282 -20.91 -15.86 -13.49
CA LYS A 282 -21.23 -15.87 -14.93
C LYS A 282 -22.70 -15.65 -15.24
N GLY A 283 -23.59 -16.14 -14.37
CA GLY A 283 -25.05 -16.05 -14.59
C GLY A 283 -25.57 -14.61 -14.69
N PHE A 284 -24.76 -13.61 -14.35
CA PHE A 284 -25.08 -12.18 -14.49
C PHE A 284 -24.19 -11.43 -15.48
N LEU A 285 -23.46 -12.15 -16.35
CA LEU A 285 -22.68 -11.59 -17.45
C LEU A 285 -23.31 -12.04 -18.78
N VAL A 286 -23.62 -11.08 -19.65
CA VAL A 286 -24.16 -11.36 -20.99
C VAL A 286 -23.19 -10.83 -22.03
N ASP A 287 -22.84 -11.66 -23.02
CA ASP A 287 -21.98 -11.27 -24.14
C ASP A 287 -22.56 -10.02 -24.82
N PHE A 288 -21.75 -8.97 -24.88
CA PHE A 288 -22.13 -7.67 -25.45
C PHE A 288 -22.44 -7.77 -26.95
N MET A 289 -21.83 -8.74 -27.65
CA MET A 289 -21.95 -8.89 -29.10
C MET A 289 -23.04 -9.87 -29.53
N ALA A 290 -23.63 -10.64 -28.60
CA ALA A 290 -24.68 -11.61 -28.91
C ALA A 290 -26.07 -10.98 -29.14
N GLY A 291 -26.18 -9.66 -29.12
CA GLY A 291 -27.43 -8.90 -29.22
C GLY A 291 -27.67 -8.15 -30.55
N HIS A 292 -26.86 -8.39 -31.59
CA HIS A 292 -27.00 -7.80 -32.93
C HIS A 292 -26.88 -8.83 -34.04
#